data_AF-A0A1F3KE44-F1
#
_entry.id   AF-A0A1F3KE44-F1
#
_cell.length_a   1.000
_cell.length_b   1.000
_cell.length_c   1.000
_cell.angle_alpha   90.00
_cell.angle_beta   90.00
_cell.angle_gamma   90.00
#
_symmetry.space_group_name_H-M   'P 1'
#
loop_
_entity.id
_entity.type
_entity.pdbx_description
1 polymer ?
#
loop_
_entity_poly.entity_id
_entity_poly.type
_entity_poly.pdbx_seq_one_letter_code
_entity_poly.pdbx_strand_id
1 'polypeptide(L)'
;MDKIILPDNHKRALTSALFVIEKLGDELIHDLEFANKKVITQTEQITDLESYKEKIERIRMNIKYVFEKYNLSPGLLSKAQIINSRKTKMWEVLCDSKASKLNVYGQFPMQYQNEFDEDIEALLKLTESI
;
A
#
# COMPACT_ATOMS: atom_id res chain seq x y z
N MET A 1 -5.12 24.93 -23.34
CA MET A 1 -4.75 25.16 -21.93
C MET A 1 -3.27 25.48 -21.89
N ASP A 2 -2.90 26.59 -21.26
CA ASP A 2 -1.49 27.01 -21.23
C ASP A 2 -0.67 26.07 -20.35
N LYS A 3 0.42 25.55 -20.92
CA LYS A 3 1.33 24.65 -20.22
C LYS A 3 2.32 25.44 -19.38
N ILE A 4 2.53 25.02 -18.14
CA ILE A 4 3.52 25.61 -17.24
C ILE A 4 4.77 24.72 -17.24
N ILE A 5 5.94 25.33 -17.46
CA ILE A 5 7.23 24.63 -17.45
C ILE A 5 7.84 24.76 -16.06
N LEU A 6 7.95 23.64 -15.35
CA LEU A 6 8.67 23.53 -14.08
C LEU A 6 10.08 22.94 -14.29
N PRO A 7 11.04 23.25 -13.40
CA PRO A 7 12.31 22.54 -13.33
C PRO A 7 12.12 21.03 -13.03
N ASP A 8 13.03 20.19 -13.51
CA ASP A 8 12.87 18.72 -13.47
C ASP A 8 12.77 18.13 -12.06
N ASN A 9 13.45 18.71 -11.08
CA ASN A 9 13.32 18.29 -9.67
C ASN A 9 11.90 18.54 -9.13
N HIS A 10 11.27 19.66 -9.52
CA HIS A 10 9.90 19.98 -9.13
C HIS A 10 8.90 19.07 -9.87
N LYS A 11 9.12 18.79 -11.15
CA LYS A 11 8.31 17.82 -11.89
C LYS A 11 8.37 16.44 -11.24
N ARG A 12 9.57 15.95 -10.91
CA ARG A 12 9.75 14.67 -10.20
C ARG A 12 9.02 14.64 -8.87
N ALA A 13 9.22 15.66 -8.04
CA ALA A 13 8.54 15.75 -6.74
C ALA A 13 7.01 15.76 -6.89
N LEU A 14 6.49 16.54 -7.85
CA LEU A 14 5.06 16.60 -8.12
C LEU A 14 4.52 15.27 -8.65
N THR A 15 5.20 14.63 -9.60
CA THR A 15 4.83 13.31 -10.12
C THR A 15 4.77 12.27 -8.99
N SER A 16 5.76 12.25 -8.10
CA SER A 16 5.76 11.36 -6.94
C SER A 16 4.58 11.62 -6.00
N ALA A 17 4.26 12.88 -5.72
CA ALA A 17 3.13 13.23 -4.87
C ALA A 17 1.79 12.81 -5.50
N LEU A 18 1.58 13.11 -6.79
CA LEU A 18 0.35 12.74 -7.51
C LEU A 18 0.18 11.21 -7.58
N PHE A 19 1.26 10.47 -7.84
CA PHE A 19 1.26 9.01 -7.82
C PHE A 19 0.81 8.46 -6.45
N VAL A 20 1.31 9.01 -5.35
CA VAL A 20 0.91 8.57 -4.00
C VAL A 20 -0.58 8.86 -3.76
N ILE A 21 -1.09 10.03 -4.13
CA ILE A 21 -2.50 10.38 -3.97
C ILE A 21 -3.40 9.44 -4.80
N GLU A 22 -3.04 9.20 -6.06
CA GLU A 22 -3.76 8.28 -6.94
C GLU A 22 -3.82 6.87 -6.33
N LYS A 23 -2.67 6.35 -5.91
CA LYS A 23 -2.55 5.04 -5.27
C LYS A 23 -3.37 4.93 -3.99
N LEU A 24 -3.34 5.94 -3.12
CA LEU A 24 -4.15 5.94 -1.89
C LEU A 24 -5.65 5.96 -2.20
N GLY A 25 -6.07 6.63 -3.27
CA GLY A 25 -7.45 6.60 -3.75
C GLY A 25 -7.87 5.20 -4.21
N ASP A 26 -7.01 4.49 -4.95
CA ASP A 26 -7.23 3.10 -5.36
C ASP A 26 -7.32 2.16 -4.15
N GLU A 27 -6.36 2.28 -3.23
CA GLU A 27 -6.29 1.48 -2.00
C GLU A 27 -7.54 1.69 -1.13
N LEU A 28 -8.03 2.93 -1.00
CA LEU A 28 -9.26 3.23 -0.27
C LEU A 28 -10.49 2.53 -0.86
N ILE A 29 -10.71 2.65 -2.18
CA ILE A 29 -11.88 2.01 -2.81
C ILE A 29 -11.80 0.50 -2.68
N HIS A 30 -10.63 -0.08 -2.93
CA HIS A 30 -10.40 -1.51 -2.76
C HIS A 30 -10.69 -1.95 -1.31
N ASP A 31 -10.20 -1.21 -0.32
CA ASP A 31 -10.42 -1.54 1.09
C ASP A 31 -11.89 -1.43 1.49
N LEU A 32 -12.65 -0.47 0.95
CA LEU A 32 -14.09 -0.35 1.21
C LEU A 32 -14.91 -1.46 0.53
N GLU A 33 -14.51 -1.88 -0.68
CA GLU A 33 -15.22 -2.92 -1.44
C GLU A 33 -14.95 -4.34 -0.92
N PHE A 34 -13.71 -4.61 -0.51
CA PHE A 34 -13.25 -5.96 -0.17
C PHE A 34 -12.95 -6.14 1.32
N ALA A 35 -13.42 -5.21 2.15
CA ALA A 35 -13.22 -5.18 3.59
C ALA A 35 -13.57 -6.51 4.29
N ASN A 36 -14.64 -7.17 3.84
CA ASN A 36 -15.16 -8.43 4.40
C ASN A 36 -14.27 -9.65 4.16
N LYS A 37 -13.14 -9.52 3.43
CA LYS A 37 -12.20 -10.62 3.17
C LYS A 37 -11.01 -10.64 4.17
N LYS A 38 -10.94 -9.69 5.10
CA LYS A 38 -9.83 -9.57 6.06
C LYS A 38 -10.04 -10.49 7.28
N VAL A 39 -9.00 -11.20 7.70
CA VAL A 39 -9.04 -12.11 8.87
C VAL A 39 -8.84 -11.36 10.19
N ILE A 40 -8.00 -10.33 10.19
CA ILE A 40 -7.57 -9.62 11.41
C ILE A 40 -8.55 -8.50 11.81
N THR A 41 -9.14 -7.83 10.82
CA THR A 41 -9.99 -6.65 11.03
C THR A 41 -11.36 -6.88 10.43
N GLN A 42 -12.41 -6.57 11.18
CA GLN A 42 -13.76 -6.48 10.67
C GLN A 42 -14.12 -5.00 10.47
N THR A 43 -14.83 -4.72 9.39
CA THR A 43 -15.33 -3.39 9.08
C THR A 43 -16.84 -3.37 9.15
N GLU A 44 -17.39 -2.32 9.71
CA GLU A 44 -18.83 -2.06 9.63
C GLU A 44 -19.25 -1.78 8.18
N GLN A 45 -20.51 -2.08 7.86
CA GLN A 45 -21.04 -1.76 6.54
C GLN A 45 -21.16 -0.25 6.35
N ILE A 46 -20.62 0.22 5.24
CA ILE A 46 -20.80 1.58 4.73
C ILE A 46 -22.01 1.60 3.79
N THR A 47 -22.90 2.57 3.97
CA THR A 47 -24.09 2.77 3.12
C THR A 47 -23.82 3.62 1.87
N ASP A 48 -22.73 4.39 1.84
CA ASP A 48 -22.49 5.45 0.83
C ASP A 48 -21.23 5.19 -0.03
N LEU A 49 -20.91 3.93 -0.34
CA LEU A 49 -19.70 3.57 -1.10
C LEU A 49 -19.58 4.32 -2.44
N GLU A 50 -20.69 4.47 -3.16
CA GLU A 50 -20.71 5.13 -4.48
C GLU A 50 -20.32 6.61 -4.40
N SER A 51 -20.73 7.34 -3.36
CA SER A 51 -20.30 8.72 -3.11
C SER A 51 -18.79 8.83 -2.90
N TYR A 52 -18.15 7.84 -2.28
CA TYR A 52 -16.68 7.81 -2.17
C TYR A 52 -16.01 7.54 -3.52
N LYS A 53 -16.55 6.61 -4.32
CA LYS A 53 -16.06 6.36 -5.69
C LYS A 53 -16.13 7.62 -6.55
N GLU A 54 -17.25 8.34 -6.52
CA GLU A 54 -17.40 9.60 -7.24
C GLU A 54 -16.38 10.65 -6.80
N LYS A 55 -16.12 10.77 -5.49
CA LYS A 55 -15.11 11.69 -4.96
C LYS A 55 -13.70 11.31 -5.43
N ILE A 56 -13.35 10.02 -5.41
CA ILE A 56 -12.06 9.53 -5.91
C ILE A 56 -11.91 9.77 -7.42
N GLU A 57 -12.97 9.57 -8.20
CA GLU A 57 -12.95 9.88 -9.64
C GLU A 57 -12.71 11.38 -9.90
N ARG A 58 -13.36 12.26 -9.13
CA ARG A 58 -13.09 13.71 -9.22
C ARG A 58 -11.63 14.02 -8.88
N ILE A 59 -11.03 13.33 -7.92
CA ILE A 59 -9.60 13.48 -7.60
C ILE A 59 -8.75 13.03 -8.80
N ARG A 60 -9.03 11.87 -9.42
CA ARG A 60 -8.32 11.37 -10.61
C ARG A 60 -8.39 12.35 -11.78
N MET A 61 -9.56 12.94 -12.03
CA MET A 61 -9.74 13.98 -13.04
C MET A 61 -8.85 15.20 -12.76
N ASN A 62 -8.75 15.63 -11.50
CA ASN A 62 -7.88 16.73 -11.10
C ASN A 62 -6.40 16.37 -11.21
N ILE A 63 -6.00 15.15 -10.85
CA ILE A 63 -4.64 14.65 -11.04
C ILE A 63 -4.27 14.69 -12.52
N LYS A 64 -5.14 14.21 -13.41
CA LYS A 64 -4.93 14.27 -14.86
C LYS A 64 -4.77 15.71 -15.35
N TYR A 65 -5.63 16.62 -14.89
CA TYR A 65 -5.52 18.05 -15.21
C TYR A 65 -4.15 18.63 -14.80
N VAL A 66 -3.70 18.35 -13.57
CA VAL A 66 -2.39 18.81 -13.07
C VAL A 66 -1.25 18.19 -13.88
N PHE A 67 -1.34 16.89 -14.14
CA PHE A 67 -0.34 16.15 -14.91
C PHE A 67 -0.12 16.75 -16.31
N GLU A 68 -1.21 17.09 -16.99
CA GLU A 68 -1.17 17.74 -18.31
C GLU A 68 -0.70 19.20 -18.21
N LYS A 69 -1.18 19.96 -17.21
CA LYS A 69 -0.81 21.37 -16.98
C LYS A 69 0.69 21.59 -16.86
N TYR A 70 1.36 20.70 -16.13
CA TYR A 70 2.78 20.81 -15.81
C TYR A 70 3.67 19.94 -16.73
N ASN A 71 3.08 19.34 -17.77
CA ASN A 71 3.77 18.52 -18.76
C ASN A 71 4.65 17.44 -18.07
N LEU A 72 4.05 16.72 -17.14
CA LEU A 72 4.68 15.64 -16.41
C LEU A 72 4.83 14.41 -17.32
N SER A 73 5.76 13.53 -16.97
CA SER A 73 6.00 12.29 -17.73
C SER A 73 5.55 11.08 -16.91
N PRO A 74 4.89 10.09 -17.54
CA PRO A 74 4.44 8.90 -16.83
C PRO A 74 5.66 8.06 -16.43
N GLY A 75 5.62 7.52 -15.21
CA GLY A 75 6.55 6.48 -14.80
C GLY A 75 6.08 5.12 -15.31
N LEU A 76 7.02 4.25 -15.68
CA LEU A 76 6.73 2.85 -15.95
C LEU A 76 7.07 2.02 -14.71
N LEU A 77 6.07 1.31 -14.19
CA LEU A 77 6.22 0.33 -13.12
C LEU A 77 5.87 -1.04 -13.69
N SER A 78 6.79 -1.99 -13.60
CA SER A 78 6.51 -3.36 -14.01
C SER A 78 5.68 -4.06 -12.94
N LYS A 79 4.79 -4.97 -13.38
CA LYS A 79 4.03 -5.82 -12.45
C LYS A 79 4.96 -6.60 -11.50
N ALA A 80 6.13 -7.02 -11.99
CA ALA A 80 7.14 -7.69 -11.18
C ALA A 80 7.70 -6.78 -10.07
N GLN A 81 7.96 -5.50 -10.35
CA GLN A 81 8.38 -4.54 -9.33
C GLN A 81 7.30 -4.35 -8.25
N ILE A 82 6.03 -4.29 -8.66
CA ILE A 82 4.90 -4.20 -7.71
C ILE A 82 4.86 -5.44 -6.82
N ILE A 83 4.85 -6.64 -7.41
CA ILE A 83 4.83 -7.92 -6.67
C ILE A 83 6.00 -8.01 -5.70
N ASN A 84 7.23 -7.80 -6.18
CA ASN A 84 8.42 -7.89 -5.36
C ASN A 84 8.40 -6.87 -4.21
N SER A 85 7.96 -5.63 -4.46
CA SER A 85 7.88 -4.62 -3.40
C SER A 85 6.91 -5.03 -2.28
N ARG A 86 5.76 -5.62 -2.62
CA ARG A 86 4.78 -6.10 -1.64
C ARG A 86 5.29 -7.32 -0.90
N LYS A 87 5.89 -8.27 -1.63
CA LYS A 87 6.51 -9.47 -1.08
C LYS A 87 7.61 -9.15 -0.08
N THR A 88 8.54 -8.27 -0.44
CA THR A 88 9.58 -7.79 0.47
C THR A 88 8.99 -7.16 1.71
N LYS A 89 7.93 -6.36 1.60
CA LYS A 89 7.32 -5.74 2.78
C LYS A 89 6.63 -6.76 3.70
N MET A 90 5.93 -7.74 3.13
CA MET A 90 5.34 -8.84 3.92
C MET A 90 6.42 -9.66 4.64
N TRP A 91 7.49 -9.99 3.93
CA TRP A 91 8.64 -10.69 4.49
C TRP A 91 9.30 -9.91 5.64
N GLU A 92 9.55 -8.61 5.44
CA GLU A 92 10.14 -7.74 6.47
C GLU A 92 9.31 -7.75 7.76
N VAL A 93 7.99 -7.56 7.64
CA VAL A 93 7.07 -7.56 8.79
C VAL A 93 7.07 -8.91 9.52
N LEU A 94 7.03 -10.02 8.79
CA LEU A 94 7.08 -11.36 9.39
C LEU A 94 8.42 -11.63 10.09
N CYS A 95 9.55 -11.23 9.49
CA CYS A 95 10.86 -11.37 10.10
C CYS A 95 10.98 -10.56 11.40
N ASP A 96 10.42 -9.35 11.43
CA ASP A 96 10.37 -8.50 12.62
C ASP A 96 9.33 -8.96 13.66
N SER A 97 8.51 -9.95 13.33
CA SER A 97 7.50 -10.52 14.22
C SER A 97 7.97 -11.75 14.99
N LYS A 98 9.17 -12.29 14.74
CA LYS A 98 9.73 -13.44 15.48
C LYS A 98 9.81 -13.15 16.98
N ALA A 99 9.67 -14.17 17.83
CA ALA A 99 9.64 -14.02 19.29
C ALA A 99 10.86 -13.25 19.83
N SER A 100 12.04 -13.51 19.26
CA SER A 100 13.28 -12.79 19.60
C SER A 100 13.20 -11.26 19.36
N LYS A 101 12.46 -10.84 18.33
CA LYS A 101 12.26 -9.43 17.96
C LYS A 101 11.19 -8.76 18.81
N LEU A 102 10.16 -9.51 19.22
CA LEU A 102 9.07 -8.99 20.04
C LEU A 102 9.45 -8.69 21.49
N ASN A 103 10.62 -9.16 21.96
CA ASN A 103 11.11 -8.87 23.32
C ASN A 103 11.24 -7.36 23.63
N VAL A 104 11.31 -6.50 22.61
CA VAL A 104 11.31 -5.03 22.78
C VAL A 104 9.99 -4.48 23.34
N TYR A 105 8.91 -5.25 23.24
CA TYR A 105 7.57 -4.89 23.74
C TYR A 105 7.26 -5.53 25.12
N GLY A 106 8.22 -6.24 25.70
CA GLY A 106 8.07 -7.01 26.93
C GLY A 106 8.65 -8.42 26.78
N GLN A 107 8.92 -9.10 27.89
CA GLN A 107 9.49 -10.45 27.84
C GLN A 107 8.51 -11.43 27.18
N PHE A 108 8.93 -12.05 26.07
CA PHE A 108 8.13 -13.06 25.40
C PHE A 108 8.11 -14.36 26.24
N PRO A 109 6.94 -14.99 26.48
CA PRO A 109 6.87 -16.21 27.29
C PRO A 109 7.68 -17.36 26.68
N MET A 110 8.72 -17.82 27.38
CA MET A 110 9.66 -18.82 26.86
C MET A 110 8.99 -20.12 26.40
N GLN A 111 7.94 -20.56 27.10
CA GLN A 111 7.26 -21.81 26.77
C GLN A 111 6.56 -21.81 25.40
N TYR A 112 6.28 -20.64 24.82
CA TYR A 112 5.59 -20.51 23.53
C TYR A 112 6.51 -20.12 22.37
N GLN A 113 7.80 -19.88 22.61
CA GLN A 113 8.72 -19.33 21.60
C GLN A 113 8.82 -20.20 20.35
N ASN A 114 9.03 -21.50 20.52
CA ASN A 114 9.24 -22.41 19.39
C ASN A 114 7.99 -22.54 18.51
N GLU A 115 6.83 -22.82 19.13
CA GLU A 115 5.54 -22.95 18.42
C GLU A 115 5.19 -21.66 17.67
N PHE A 116 5.36 -20.51 18.33
CA PHE A 116 5.11 -19.21 17.71
C PHE A 116 6.05 -18.94 16.52
N ASP A 117 7.36 -19.18 16.66
CA ASP A 117 8.30 -18.97 15.56
C ASP A 117 8.07 -19.96 14.40
N GLU A 118 7.58 -21.17 14.67
CA GLU A 118 7.16 -22.14 13.65
C GLU A 118 5.96 -21.61 12.83
N ASP A 119 4.97 -21.01 13.48
CA ASP A 119 3.81 -20.39 12.82
C ASP A 119 4.25 -19.22 11.91
N ILE A 120 5.14 -18.34 12.40
CA ILE A 120 5.71 -17.24 11.62
C ILE A 120 6.51 -17.77 10.42
N GLU A 121 7.30 -18.83 10.62
CA GLU A 121 8.09 -19.44 9.55
C GLU A 121 7.21 -20.10 8.46
N ALA A 122 6.08 -20.68 8.85
CA ALA A 122 5.09 -21.19 7.88
C ALA A 122 4.54 -20.05 6.99
N LEU A 123 4.23 -18.89 7.59
CA LEU A 123 3.77 -17.70 6.85
C LEU A 123 4.87 -17.11 5.94
N LEU A 124 6.12 -17.13 6.40
CA LEU A 124 7.27 -16.68 5.59
C LEU A 124 7.42 -17.51 4.32
N LYS A 125 7.39 -18.85 4.43
CA LYS A 125 7.48 -19.77 3.28
C LYS A 125 6.38 -19.54 2.26
N LEU A 126 5.15 -19.30 2.72
CA LEU A 126 4.02 -18.97 1.82
C LEU A 126 4.24 -17.63 1.13
N THR A 127 4.68 -16.61 1.86
CA THR A 127 4.99 -15.28 1.31
C THR A 127 6.11 -15.36 0.26
N GLU A 128 7.13 -16.19 0.50
CA GLU A 128 8.24 -16.43 -0.42
C GLU A 128 7.83 -17.19 -1.69
N SER A 129 6.69 -17.87 -1.68
CA SER A 129 6.15 -18.60 -2.84
C SER A 129 5.28 -17.76 -3.79
N ILE A 130 4.90 -16.54 -3.37
CA ILE A 130 4.21 -15.53 -4.21
C ILE A 130 5.15 -15.02 -5.30
#